data_AF-A0A383CRQ1-F1
#
_entry.id   AF-A0A383CRQ1-F1
#
_cell.length_a   1.000
_cell.length_b   1.000
_cell.length_c   1.000
_cell.angle_alpha   90.00
_cell.angle_beta   90.00
_cell.angle_gamma   90.00
#
_symmetry.space_group_name_H-M   'P 1'
#
loop_
_entity.id
_entity.type
_entity.pdbx_description
1 polymer ?
#
loop_
_entity_poly.entity_id
_entity_poly.type
_entity_poly.pdbx_seq_one_letter_code
_entity_poly.pdbx_strand_id
1 'polypeptide(L)'
;FQSEKRQRDKNVPFISIPRGPLLAVAFITFFASLGEGAIADWSAIFLISVASIDEGSAALGYTAFAICMFTMRLMGDKIVSVIGPSKTARYSGLVAMIGSIILVTFGSLLPLVIGCGLIGLGIAVIIPLAFSRAANDKNIPQGTAIASIATLGYGGMLIGPLFIGFIAQATSIKTSFLIFPILAFLIFALSKHLSLKSL
;
A
#
# COMPACT_ATOMS: atom_id res chain seq x y z
N PHE A 1 -24.99 11.24 35.81
CA PHE A 1 -24.48 10.99 34.45
C PHE A 1 -24.95 12.09 33.52
N GLN A 2 -24.23 13.22 33.46
CA GLN A 2 -24.47 14.22 32.43
C GLN A 2 -23.80 13.73 31.15
N SER A 3 -24.62 13.30 30.21
CA SER A 3 -24.21 13.09 28.82
C SER A 3 -23.81 14.46 28.27
N GLU A 4 -22.51 14.77 28.28
CA GLU A 4 -21.98 15.82 27.42
C GLU A 4 -22.34 15.43 25.98
N LYS A 5 -23.38 16.08 25.44
CA LYS A 5 -23.67 16.05 24.02
C LYS A 5 -22.47 16.67 23.33
N ARG A 6 -21.52 15.82 22.91
CA ARG A 6 -20.40 16.17 22.04
C ARG A 6 -20.99 16.97 20.88
N GLN A 7 -20.85 18.30 20.93
CA GLN A 7 -21.34 19.18 19.89
C GLN A 7 -20.67 18.71 18.60
N ARG A 8 -21.45 18.12 17.68
CA ARG A 8 -20.96 17.83 16.33
C ARG A 8 -20.62 19.19 15.72
N ASP A 9 -19.33 19.47 15.58
CA ASP A 9 -18.86 20.60 14.81
C ASP A 9 -19.57 20.58 13.45
N LYS A 10 -20.39 21.60 13.18
CA LYS A 10 -21.17 21.71 11.95
C LYS A 10 -20.30 21.92 10.70
N ASN A 11 -18.97 22.00 10.88
CA ASN A 11 -17.97 22.25 9.85
C ASN A 11 -17.07 21.05 9.53
N VAL A 12 -17.42 19.82 9.93
CA VAL A 12 -16.72 18.65 9.38
C VAL A 12 -17.20 18.45 7.92
N PRO A 13 -16.33 18.64 6.92
CA PRO A 13 -16.73 18.45 5.52
C PRO A 13 -17.11 16.98 5.28
N PHE A 14 -18.21 16.75 4.54
CA PHE A 14 -18.72 15.42 4.17
C PHE A 14 -17.66 14.57 3.44
N ILE A 15 -16.75 15.24 2.71
CA ILE A 15 -15.54 14.67 2.16
C ILE A 15 -14.36 15.45 2.73
N SER A 16 -13.61 14.80 3.61
CA SER A 16 -12.38 15.33 4.18
C SER A 16 -11.27 15.20 3.14
N ILE A 17 -11.19 16.12 2.18
CA ILE A 17 -10.09 16.15 1.21
C ILE A 17 -8.83 16.64 1.96
N PRO A 18 -7.79 15.80 2.13
CA PRO A 18 -6.61 16.19 2.87
C PRO A 18 -5.88 17.32 2.12
N ARG A 19 -5.45 18.35 2.83
CA ARG A 19 -4.68 19.47 2.28
C ARG A 19 -3.23 19.40 2.77
N GLY A 20 -2.28 19.83 1.94
CA GLY A 20 -0.87 19.93 2.33
C GLY A 20 -0.17 18.55 2.48
N PRO A 21 0.73 18.38 3.47
CA PRO A 21 1.52 17.15 3.64
C PRO A 21 0.68 15.87 3.84
N LEU A 22 -0.53 16.00 4.40
CA LEU A 22 -1.44 14.86 4.61
C LEU A 22 -1.98 14.30 3.28
N LEU A 23 -2.04 15.11 2.22
CA LEU A 23 -2.44 14.64 0.89
C LEU A 23 -1.43 13.64 0.34
N ALA A 24 -0.13 13.91 0.51
CA ALA A 24 0.92 12.98 0.12
C ALA A 24 0.84 11.66 0.90
N VAL A 25 0.55 11.72 2.20
CA VAL A 25 0.31 10.53 3.05
C VAL A 25 -0.87 9.73 2.51
N ALA A 26 -1.99 10.39 2.21
CA ALA A 26 -3.20 9.74 1.71
C ALA A 26 -2.97 9.07 0.33
N PHE A 27 -2.20 9.70 -0.56
CA PHE A 27 -1.82 9.08 -1.84
C PHE A 27 -0.88 7.89 -1.66
N ILE A 28 0.08 7.96 -0.76
CA ILE A 28 0.95 6.83 -0.43
C ILE A 28 0.11 5.65 0.08
N THR A 29 -0.87 5.90 0.95
CA THR A 29 -1.83 4.87 1.40
C THR A 29 -2.64 4.31 0.24
N PHE A 30 -3.16 5.17 -0.62
CA PHE A 30 -3.91 4.76 -1.81
C PHE A 30 -3.08 3.82 -2.69
N PHE A 31 -1.82 4.16 -3.00
CA PHE A 31 -0.96 3.32 -3.82
C PHE A 31 -0.62 1.98 -3.17
N ALA A 32 -0.39 1.97 -1.85
CA ALA A 32 -0.15 0.74 -1.10
C ALA A 32 -1.38 -0.17 -1.10
N SER A 33 -2.57 0.37 -0.81
CA SER A 33 -3.82 -0.38 -0.81
C SER A 33 -4.24 -0.85 -2.20
N LEU A 34 -3.97 -0.05 -3.23
CA LEU A 34 -4.17 -0.45 -4.63
C LEU A 34 -3.29 -1.64 -4.99
N GLY A 35 -2.00 -1.60 -4.62
CA GLY A 35 -1.09 -2.74 -4.81
C GLY A 35 -1.51 -3.99 -4.02
N GLU A 36 -1.96 -3.81 -2.78
CA GLU A 36 -2.45 -4.91 -1.92
C GLU A 36 -3.66 -5.61 -2.55
N GLY A 37 -4.69 -4.86 -2.95
CA GLY A 37 -5.86 -5.41 -3.64
C GLY A 37 -5.52 -6.05 -4.99
N ALA A 38 -4.67 -5.38 -5.78
CA ALA A 38 -4.24 -5.91 -7.07
C ALA A 38 -3.51 -7.26 -6.96
N ILE A 39 -2.62 -7.44 -5.98
CA ILE A 39 -1.97 -8.74 -5.74
C ILE A 39 -2.96 -9.78 -5.25
N ALA A 40 -3.83 -9.42 -4.29
CA ALA A 40 -4.79 -10.36 -3.72
C ALA A 40 -5.68 -11.00 -4.79
N ASP A 41 -6.14 -10.21 -5.77
CA ASP A 41 -7.06 -10.69 -6.79
C ASP A 41 -6.36 -11.24 -8.04
N TRP A 42 -5.22 -10.68 -8.46
CA TRP A 42 -4.61 -11.00 -9.75
C TRP A 42 -3.31 -11.79 -9.69
N SER A 43 -2.66 -11.97 -8.54
CA SER A 43 -1.35 -12.62 -8.51
C SER A 43 -1.41 -14.07 -8.99
N ALA A 44 -2.42 -14.83 -8.55
CA ALA A 44 -2.58 -16.23 -8.99
C ALA A 44 -2.84 -16.30 -10.51
N ILE A 45 -3.71 -15.42 -11.02
CA ILE A 45 -4.01 -15.32 -12.45
C ILE A 45 -2.74 -15.00 -13.23
N PHE A 46 -1.91 -14.06 -12.77
CA PHE A 46 -0.64 -13.74 -13.43
C PHE A 46 0.32 -14.94 -13.47
N LEU A 47 0.50 -15.65 -12.35
CA LEU A 47 1.38 -16.82 -12.29
C LEU A 47 0.91 -17.93 -13.25
N ILE A 48 -0.40 -18.18 -13.32
CA ILE A 48 -0.97 -19.21 -14.21
C ILE A 48 -0.90 -18.75 -15.67
N SER A 49 -1.35 -17.53 -15.96
CA SER A 49 -1.62 -17.06 -17.33
C SER A 49 -0.38 -16.55 -18.05
N VAL A 50 0.59 -16.00 -17.31
CA VAL A 50 1.80 -15.38 -17.89
C VAL A 50 3.03 -16.23 -17.67
N ALA A 51 3.15 -16.87 -16.50
CA ALA A 51 4.31 -17.69 -16.15
C ALA A 51 4.07 -19.20 -16.35
N SER A 52 2.88 -19.61 -16.83
CA SER A 52 2.52 -21.01 -17.09
C SER A 52 2.73 -21.92 -15.88
N ILE A 53 2.52 -21.39 -14.68
CA ILE A 53 2.62 -22.12 -13.41
C ILE A 53 1.32 -22.89 -13.17
N ASP A 54 1.42 -24.10 -12.60
CA ASP A 54 0.24 -24.87 -12.21
C ASP A 54 -0.59 -24.18 -11.12
N GLU A 55 -1.89 -24.47 -11.06
CA GLU A 55 -2.82 -23.79 -10.14
C GLU A 55 -2.43 -23.96 -8.66
N GLY A 56 -1.90 -25.13 -8.27
CA GLY A 56 -1.46 -25.39 -6.91
C GLY A 56 -0.27 -24.54 -6.50
N SER A 57 0.75 -24.47 -7.37
CA SER A 57 1.95 -23.65 -7.15
C SER A 57 1.67 -22.16 -7.27
N ALA A 58 0.69 -21.74 -8.07
CA ALA A 58 0.34 -20.33 -8.22
C ALA A 58 -0.15 -19.70 -6.90
N ALA A 59 -0.80 -20.48 -6.04
CA ALA A 59 -1.22 -20.05 -4.70
C ALA A 59 -0.04 -19.68 -3.79
N LEU A 60 1.17 -20.21 -4.04
CA LEU A 60 2.37 -19.89 -3.27
C LEU A 60 2.76 -18.42 -3.40
N GLY A 61 2.47 -17.78 -4.54
CA GLY A 61 2.75 -16.37 -4.75
C GLY A 61 2.02 -15.48 -3.73
N TYR A 62 0.69 -15.61 -3.65
CA TYR A 62 -0.10 -14.87 -2.68
C TYR A 62 0.20 -15.29 -1.24
N THR A 63 0.46 -16.58 -1.01
CA THR A 63 0.83 -17.10 0.32
C THR A 63 2.11 -16.44 0.84
N ALA A 64 3.15 -16.34 0.00
CA ALA A 64 4.39 -15.66 0.38
C ALA A 64 4.17 -14.16 0.63
N PHE A 65 3.36 -13.50 -0.21
CA PHE A 65 2.95 -12.11 0.02
C PHE A 65 2.30 -11.93 1.40
N ALA A 66 1.31 -12.77 1.74
CA ALA A 66 0.57 -12.67 2.99
C ALA A 66 1.46 -12.95 4.22
N ILE A 67 2.33 -13.97 4.15
CA ILE A 67 3.27 -14.29 5.24
C ILE A 67 4.25 -13.14 5.45
N CYS A 68 4.90 -12.67 4.38
CA CYS A 68 5.86 -11.57 4.49
C CYS A 68 5.21 -10.28 5.00
N MET A 69 3.99 -9.98 4.54
CA MET A 69 3.21 -8.84 5.03
C MET A 69 2.91 -8.98 6.53
N PHE A 70 2.44 -10.15 6.96
CA PHE A 70 2.15 -10.42 8.36
C PHE A 70 3.40 -10.30 9.23
N THR A 71 4.51 -10.92 8.83
CA THR A 71 5.79 -10.83 9.55
C THR A 71 6.25 -9.37 9.67
N MET A 72 6.15 -8.59 8.59
CA MET A 72 6.54 -7.19 8.63
C MET A 72 5.60 -6.36 9.52
N ARG A 73 4.30 -6.66 9.56
CA ARG A 73 3.35 -5.99 10.48
C ARG A 73 3.70 -6.27 11.95
N LEU A 74 4.14 -7.49 12.29
CA LEU A 74 4.59 -7.83 13.65
C LEU A 74 5.88 -7.11 14.05
N MET A 75 6.80 -6.93 13.10
CA MET A 75 8.10 -6.29 13.37
C MET A 75 8.11 -4.77 13.12
N GLY A 76 7.05 -4.24 12.49
CA GLY A 76 6.99 -2.89 11.94
C GLY A 76 7.21 -1.82 13.00
N ASP A 77 6.56 -1.94 14.16
CA ASP A 77 6.70 -0.95 15.25
C ASP A 77 8.14 -0.85 15.76
N LYS A 78 8.81 -2.00 15.89
CA LYS A 78 10.22 -2.05 16.31
C LYS A 78 11.15 -1.45 15.25
N ILE A 79 10.85 -1.66 13.98
CA ILE A 79 11.64 -1.07 12.89
C ILE A 79 11.44 0.46 12.87
N VAL A 80 10.18 0.92 12.95
CA VAL A 80 9.84 2.35 12.95
C VAL A 80 10.45 3.07 14.14
N SER A 81 10.50 2.46 15.33
CA SER A 81 11.11 3.08 16.50
C SER A 81 12.63 3.26 16.39
N VAL A 82 13.32 2.36 15.67
CA VAL A 82 14.78 2.41 15.50
C VAL A 82 15.21 3.35 14.37
N ILE A 83 14.60 3.26 13.18
CA ILE A 83 15.04 4.02 11.99
C ILE A 83 14.16 5.23 11.66
N GLY A 84 12.99 5.35 12.29
CA GLY A 84 12.06 6.46 12.15
C GLY A 84 11.07 6.32 10.98
N PRO A 85 9.88 6.95 11.07
CA PRO A 85 8.79 6.84 10.09
C PRO A 85 9.20 7.02 8.63
N SER A 86 9.82 8.17 8.29
CA SER A 86 10.11 8.51 6.89
C SER A 86 11.13 7.56 6.26
N LYS A 87 12.17 7.14 7.02
CA LYS A 87 13.15 6.18 6.51
C LYS A 87 12.54 4.80 6.33
N THR A 88 11.68 4.36 7.26
CA THR A 88 10.97 3.08 7.13
C THR A 88 10.13 3.05 5.86
N ALA A 89 9.31 4.07 5.61
CA ALA A 89 8.51 4.15 4.38
C ALA A 89 9.36 4.20 3.11
N ARG A 90 10.53 4.86 3.17
CA ARG A 90 11.45 4.92 2.04
C ARG A 90 12.05 3.55 1.72
N TYR A 91 12.57 2.84 2.71
CA TYR A 91 13.10 1.49 2.51
C TYR A 91 12.02 0.51 2.11
N SER A 92 10.82 0.64 2.67
CA SER A 92 9.71 -0.25 2.33
C SER A 92 9.26 -0.05 0.87
N GLY A 93 9.24 1.20 0.36
CA GLY A 93 9.05 1.49 -1.06
C GLY A 93 10.14 0.90 -1.96
N LEU A 94 11.41 0.95 -1.55
CA LEU A 94 12.50 0.30 -2.29
C LEU A 94 12.35 -1.23 -2.34
N VAL A 95 12.02 -1.86 -1.22
CA VAL A 95 11.81 -3.31 -1.16
C VAL A 95 10.64 -3.72 -2.04
N ALA A 96 9.53 -2.97 -2.00
CA ALA A 96 8.40 -3.21 -2.88
C ALA A 96 8.79 -3.04 -4.37
N MET A 97 9.62 -2.04 -4.70
CA MET A 97 10.08 -1.79 -6.06
C MET A 97 10.95 -2.95 -6.57
N ILE A 98 11.89 -3.43 -5.75
CA ILE A 98 12.74 -4.58 -6.08
C ILE A 98 11.88 -5.83 -6.29
N GLY A 99 10.93 -6.11 -5.38
CA GLY A 99 10.01 -7.23 -5.50
C GLY A 99 9.17 -7.17 -6.78
N SER A 100 8.69 -5.97 -7.13
CA SER A 100 7.92 -5.72 -8.35
C SER A 100 8.74 -5.93 -9.62
N ILE A 101 10.00 -5.49 -9.64
CA ILE A 101 10.91 -5.71 -10.78
C ILE A 101 11.19 -7.20 -10.96
N ILE A 102 11.44 -7.93 -9.87
CA ILE A 102 11.66 -9.38 -9.92
C ILE A 102 10.40 -10.07 -10.49
N LEU A 103 9.22 -9.71 -9.99
CA LEU A 103 7.95 -10.31 -10.42
C LEU A 103 7.69 -10.16 -11.92
N VAL A 104 8.06 -9.02 -12.52
CA VAL A 104 7.79 -8.75 -13.95
C VAL A 104 8.90 -9.26 -14.88
N THR A 105 10.13 -9.37 -14.38
CA THR A 105 11.31 -9.73 -15.20
C THR A 105 11.48 -11.24 -15.35
N PHE A 106 11.21 -12.00 -14.28
CA PHE A 106 11.46 -13.45 -14.25
C PHE A 106 10.20 -14.25 -14.57
N GLY A 107 10.36 -15.44 -15.15
CA GLY A 107 9.27 -16.36 -15.49
C GLY A 107 9.28 -17.67 -14.70
N SER A 108 10.20 -17.86 -13.76
CA SER A 108 10.29 -19.08 -12.94
C SER A 108 9.60 -18.92 -11.59
N LEU A 109 9.06 -20.02 -11.06
CA LEU A 109 8.26 -20.04 -9.82
C LEU A 109 8.96 -19.36 -8.64
N LEU A 110 10.22 -19.70 -8.40
CA LEU A 110 10.94 -19.22 -7.20
C LEU A 110 11.11 -17.69 -7.19
N PRO A 111 11.63 -17.03 -8.25
CA PRO A 111 11.64 -15.58 -8.35
C PRO A 111 10.26 -14.93 -8.24
N LEU A 112 9.21 -15.52 -8.81
CA LEU A 112 7.86 -14.98 -8.74
C LEU A 112 7.34 -14.96 -7.29
N VAL A 113 7.52 -16.07 -6.56
CA VAL A 113 7.15 -16.18 -5.15
C VAL A 113 7.94 -15.19 -4.29
N ILE A 114 9.26 -15.06 -4.52
CA ILE A 114 10.11 -14.08 -3.84
C ILE A 114 9.64 -12.64 -4.15
N GLY A 115 9.31 -12.35 -5.42
CA GLY A 115 8.80 -11.05 -5.85
C GLY A 115 7.52 -10.68 -5.11
N CYS A 116 6.53 -11.57 -5.09
CA CYS A 116 5.29 -11.38 -4.33
C CYS A 116 5.55 -11.16 -2.84
N GLY A 117 6.42 -11.97 -2.21
CA GLY A 117 6.81 -11.81 -0.81
C GLY A 117 7.42 -10.44 -0.51
N LEU A 118 8.36 -9.98 -1.35
CA LEU A 118 9.00 -8.68 -1.21
C LEU A 118 8.02 -7.51 -1.38
N ILE A 119 7.06 -7.61 -2.30
CA ILE A 119 6.03 -6.59 -2.43
C ILE A 119 5.20 -6.51 -1.15
N GLY A 120 4.76 -7.67 -0.62
CA GLY A 120 4.01 -7.75 0.64
C GLY A 120 4.78 -7.15 1.82
N LEU A 121 6.07 -7.50 1.93
CA LEU A 121 6.97 -6.94 2.95
C LEU A 121 7.09 -5.41 2.83
N GLY A 122 7.24 -4.90 1.61
CA GLY A 122 7.47 -3.47 1.36
C GLY A 122 6.24 -2.59 1.60
N ILE A 123 5.03 -3.07 1.32
CA ILE A 123 3.81 -2.27 1.50
C ILE A 123 3.22 -2.37 2.92
N ALA A 124 3.57 -3.43 3.66
CA ALA A 124 2.97 -3.77 4.96
C ALA A 124 2.93 -2.63 6.00
N VAL A 125 4.00 -1.85 6.08
CA VAL A 125 4.17 -0.77 7.08
C VAL A 125 3.55 0.55 6.67
N ILE A 126 3.16 0.71 5.41
CA ILE A 126 2.71 2.00 4.87
C ILE A 126 1.39 2.44 5.51
N ILE A 127 0.39 1.56 5.54
CA ILE A 127 -0.95 1.87 6.05
C ILE A 127 -0.92 2.20 7.56
N PRO A 128 -0.31 1.38 8.45
CA PRO A 128 -0.21 1.72 9.87
C PRO A 128 0.51 3.05 10.12
N LEU A 129 1.56 3.32 9.36
CA LEU A 129 2.35 4.54 9.49
C LEU A 129 1.57 5.77 9.04
N ALA A 130 0.76 5.64 8.00
CA ALA A 130 -0.13 6.68 7.53
C ALA A 130 -1.19 7.02 8.60
N PHE A 131 -1.83 6.01 9.21
CA PHE A 131 -2.75 6.22 10.33
C PHE A 131 -2.09 6.88 11.53
N SER A 132 -0.87 6.46 11.90
CA SER A 132 -0.09 7.09 12.98
C SER A 132 0.22 8.56 12.67
N ARG A 133 0.56 8.87 11.41
CA ARG A 133 0.83 10.24 10.96
C ARG A 133 -0.41 11.13 10.95
N ALA A 134 -1.58 10.60 10.57
CA ALA A 134 -2.86 11.31 10.67
C ALA A 134 -3.28 11.53 12.13
N ALA A 135 -3.07 10.54 12.99
CA ALA A 135 -3.43 10.64 14.40
C ALA A 135 -2.64 11.73 15.14
N ASN A 136 -1.41 12.01 14.68
CA ASN A 136 -0.50 13.00 15.26
C ASN A 136 -0.41 14.31 14.46
N ASP A 137 -1.30 14.54 13.48
CA ASP A 137 -1.29 15.79 12.73
C ASP A 137 -1.83 16.96 13.59
N LYS A 138 -1.11 18.08 13.61
CA LYS A 138 -1.47 19.26 14.41
C LYS A 138 -2.39 20.23 13.68
N ASN A 139 -2.48 20.15 12.35
CA ASN A 139 -3.18 21.12 11.52
C ASN A 139 -4.61 20.68 11.18
N ILE A 140 -4.88 19.38 11.21
CA ILE A 140 -6.17 18.80 10.82
C ILE A 140 -6.72 17.99 12.01
N PRO A 141 -8.02 18.12 12.35
CA PRO A 141 -8.64 17.31 13.40
C PRO A 141 -8.41 15.82 13.17
N GLN A 142 -7.98 15.09 14.21
CA GLN A 142 -7.62 13.68 14.13
C GLN A 142 -8.67 12.81 13.43
N GLY A 143 -9.96 12.99 13.76
CA GLY A 143 -11.05 12.22 13.15
C GLY A 143 -11.14 12.44 11.64
N THR A 144 -11.04 13.69 11.19
CA THR A 144 -11.03 14.11 9.78
C THR A 144 -9.82 13.50 9.05
N ALA A 145 -8.62 13.60 9.62
CA ALA A 145 -7.39 13.09 9.01
C ALA A 145 -7.40 11.57 8.85
N ILE A 146 -7.85 10.84 9.89
CA ILE A 146 -7.98 9.38 9.85
C ILE A 146 -9.04 8.96 8.83
N ALA A 147 -10.18 9.66 8.78
CA ALA A 147 -11.23 9.41 7.80
C ALA A 147 -10.70 9.59 6.37
N SER A 148 -9.95 10.65 6.08
CA SER A 148 -9.32 10.86 4.77
C SER A 148 -8.43 9.69 4.34
N ILE A 149 -7.56 9.23 5.24
CA ILE A 149 -6.65 8.11 4.96
C ILE A 149 -7.44 6.83 4.74
N ALA A 150 -8.46 6.56 5.56
CA ALA A 150 -9.31 5.38 5.41
C ALA A 150 -10.07 5.40 4.07
N THR A 151 -10.67 6.54 3.70
CA THR A 151 -11.38 6.69 2.41
C THR A 151 -10.45 6.38 1.23
N LEU A 152 -9.23 6.89 1.25
CA LEU A 152 -8.25 6.64 0.18
C LEU A 152 -7.70 5.21 0.21
N GLY A 153 -7.47 4.63 1.39
CA GLY A 153 -7.05 3.24 1.52
C GLY A 153 -8.10 2.27 0.97
N TYR A 154 -9.35 2.37 1.42
CA TYR A 154 -10.44 1.54 0.89
C TYR A 154 -10.70 1.80 -0.59
N GLY A 155 -10.63 3.07 -1.02
CA GLY A 155 -10.73 3.42 -2.44
C GLY A 155 -9.65 2.74 -3.28
N GLY A 156 -8.39 2.75 -2.82
CA GLY A 156 -7.28 2.06 -3.48
C GLY A 156 -7.52 0.56 -3.60
N MET A 157 -7.93 -0.08 -2.50
CA MET A 157 -8.20 -1.53 -2.48
C MET A 157 -9.33 -1.93 -3.45
N LEU A 158 -10.41 -1.15 -3.53
CA LEU A 158 -11.51 -1.39 -4.48
C LEU A 158 -11.10 -1.12 -5.93
N ILE A 159 -10.29 -0.09 -6.17
CA ILE A 159 -9.85 0.29 -7.51
C ILE A 159 -8.78 -0.68 -8.05
N GLY A 160 -7.95 -1.27 -7.19
CA GLY A 160 -6.85 -2.17 -7.59
C GLY A 160 -7.26 -3.23 -8.61
N PRO A 161 -8.22 -4.11 -8.31
CA PRO A 161 -8.64 -5.17 -9.22
C PRO A 161 -9.27 -4.64 -10.50
N LEU A 162 -10.05 -3.56 -10.42
CA LEU A 162 -10.67 -2.91 -11.58
C LEU A 162 -9.61 -2.32 -12.52
N PHE A 163 -8.58 -1.68 -11.95
CA PHE A 163 -7.52 -1.04 -12.70
C PHE A 163 -6.66 -2.07 -13.44
N ILE A 164 -6.29 -3.17 -12.77
CA ILE A 164 -5.56 -4.28 -13.41
C ILE A 164 -6.40 -4.94 -14.49
N GLY A 165 -7.67 -5.25 -14.21
CA GLY A 165 -8.56 -5.88 -15.19
C GLY A 165 -8.76 -5.03 -16.45
N PHE A 166 -8.95 -3.72 -16.29
CA PHE A 166 -9.10 -2.79 -17.41
C PHE A 166 -7.84 -2.74 -18.29
N ILE A 167 -6.66 -2.64 -17.69
CA ILE A 167 -5.39 -2.65 -18.44
C ILE A 167 -5.17 -4.02 -19.09
N ALA A 168 -5.54 -5.11 -18.42
CA ALA A 168 -5.36 -6.46 -18.93
C ALA A 168 -6.23 -6.71 -20.17
N GLN A 169 -7.46 -6.17 -20.17
CA GLN A 169 -8.37 -6.24 -21.32
C GLN A 169 -7.89 -5.39 -22.50
N ALA A 170 -7.31 -4.21 -22.25
CA ALA A 170 -6.84 -3.32 -23.29
C ALA A 170 -5.46 -3.69 -23.86
N THR A 171 -4.61 -4.36 -23.06
CA THR A 171 -3.22 -4.67 -23.43
C THR A 171 -2.87 -6.13 -23.19
N SER A 172 -2.43 -6.47 -21.97
CA SER A 172 -2.18 -7.84 -21.51
C SER A 172 -2.05 -7.87 -19.99
N ILE A 173 -2.22 -9.06 -19.41
CA ILE A 173 -1.99 -9.29 -17.96
C ILE A 173 -0.54 -8.92 -17.60
N LYS A 174 0.44 -9.26 -18.46
CA LYS A 174 1.86 -8.94 -18.23
C LYS A 174 2.11 -7.44 -18.14
N THR A 175 1.54 -6.67 -19.07
CA THR A 175 1.66 -5.20 -19.08
C THR A 175 1.00 -4.57 -17.87
N SER A 176 -0.13 -5.13 -17.42
CA SER A 176 -0.85 -4.62 -16.24
C SER A 176 0.00 -4.67 -14.98
N PHE A 177 0.85 -5.68 -14.84
CA PHE A 177 1.75 -5.83 -13.69
C PHE A 177 2.95 -4.86 -13.71
N LEU A 178 3.21 -4.15 -14.80
CA LEU A 178 4.19 -3.06 -14.82
C LEU A 178 3.76 -1.85 -13.97
N ILE A 179 2.51 -1.82 -13.48
CA ILE A 179 2.08 -0.76 -12.58
C ILE A 179 2.70 -0.86 -11.19
N PHE A 180 3.00 -2.07 -10.70
CA PHE A 180 3.59 -2.28 -9.39
C PHE A 180 4.92 -1.55 -9.17
N PRO A 181 5.91 -1.61 -10.07
CA PRO A 181 7.13 -0.83 -9.90
C PRO A 181 6.87 0.68 -9.95
N ILE A 182 5.87 1.15 -10.70
CA ILE A 182 5.49 2.57 -10.75
C ILE A 182 4.89 3.00 -9.39
N LEU A 183 3.95 2.23 -8.85
CA LEU A 183 3.36 2.45 -7.53
C LEU A 183 4.42 2.47 -6.42
N ALA A 184 5.32 1.49 -6.43
CA ALA A 184 6.40 1.39 -5.47
C ALA A 184 7.39 2.57 -5.57
N PHE A 185 7.70 3.01 -6.79
CA PHE A 185 8.51 4.20 -7.03
C PHE A 185 7.82 5.47 -6.52
N LEU A 186 6.51 5.63 -6.72
CA LEU A 186 5.74 6.76 -6.17
C LEU A 186 5.77 6.76 -4.65
N ILE A 187 5.58 5.59 -4.00
CA ILE A 187 5.71 5.45 -2.55
C ILE A 187 7.11 5.89 -2.09
N PHE A 188 8.16 5.41 -2.78
CA PHE A 188 9.54 5.80 -2.48
C PHE A 188 9.76 7.32 -2.63
N ALA A 189 9.29 7.92 -3.72
CA ALA A 189 9.47 9.34 -4.02
C ALA A 189 8.73 10.23 -3.02
N LEU A 190 7.48 9.87 -2.67
CA LEU A 190 6.64 10.64 -1.75
C LEU A 190 7.00 10.40 -0.28
N SER A 191 7.74 9.35 0.07
CA SER A 191 8.09 8.97 1.47
C SER A 191 8.77 10.08 2.29
N LYS A 192 9.39 11.07 1.64
CA LYS A 192 9.94 12.28 2.31
C LYS A 192 8.86 13.08 3.04
N HIS A 193 7.63 13.10 2.52
CA HIS A 193 6.49 13.82 3.11
C HIS A 193 5.90 13.12 4.35
N LEU A 194 6.32 11.88 4.63
CA LEU A 194 5.94 11.17 5.86
C LEU A 194 6.73 11.67 7.10
N SER A 195 7.74 12.51 6.91
CA SER A 195 8.48 13.13 8.01
C SER A 195 7.59 14.13 8.75
N LEU A 196 7.42 13.93 10.06
CA LEU A 196 6.74 14.87 10.97
C LEU A 196 7.43 16.24 11.08
N LYS A 197 8.61 16.41 10.44
CA LYS A 197 9.48 17.57 10.59
C LYS A 197 9.35 18.63 9.47
N SER A 198 8.44 18.48 8.52
CA SER A 198 8.20 19.52 7.50
C SER A 198 7.09 20.47 7.95
N LEU A 199 7.44 21.38 8.86
CA LEU A 199 6.92 22.74 9.02
C LEU A 199 7.80 23.45 10.03
#